data_AF-A0AA96TFK3-F1
#
_entry.id   AF-A0AA96TFK3-F1
#
_cell.length_a   1.000
_cell.length_b   1.000
_cell.length_c   1.000
_cell.angle_alpha   90.00
_cell.angle_beta   90.00
_cell.angle_gamma   90.00
#
_symmetry.space_group_name_H-M   'P 1'
#
loop_
_entity.id
_entity.type
_entity.pdbx_description
1 polymer ?
#
loop_
_entity_poly.entity_id
_entity_poly.type
_entity_poly.pdbx_seq_one_letter_code
_entity_poly.pdbx_strand_id
1 'polypeptide(L)'
;MSAPALTQAPVHSPLALTHRWATLLAPSVFDRRSLWLTWFRADGRQLPLVMPGDEMPARPDGHLLPGLREISAGVAAHVPGDVVHLAMALCRPGEPAVTRDDEAWALAAHAVLDDGLDGSWSLHLAAGGRVEPLVEGFPARRDGAE
;
A
#
# COMPACT_ATOMS: atom_id res chain seq x y z
N MET A 1 -17.61 -9.53 14.19
CA MET A 1 -16.84 -8.39 13.64
C MET A 1 -16.76 -8.57 12.13
N SER A 2 -17.65 -7.91 11.38
CA SER A 2 -17.80 -8.15 9.94
C SER A 2 -16.85 -7.28 9.12
N ALA A 3 -15.60 -7.74 8.97
CA ALA A 3 -14.71 -7.29 7.90
C ALA A 3 -14.55 -8.26 6.70
N PRO A 4 -15.44 -9.24 6.40
CA PRO A 4 -15.25 -10.08 5.21
C PRO A 4 -15.73 -9.38 3.92
N ALA A 5 -16.83 -8.61 3.92
CA ALA A 5 -17.43 -8.13 2.67
C ALA A 5 -16.59 -7.08 1.92
N LEU A 6 -15.88 -6.21 2.64
CA LEU A 6 -15.08 -5.14 2.01
C LEU A 6 -13.87 -5.70 1.25
N THR A 7 -13.17 -6.72 1.78
CA THR A 7 -12.04 -7.35 1.08
C THR A 7 -12.46 -8.25 -0.07
N GLN A 8 -13.76 -8.62 -0.18
CA GLN A 8 -14.28 -9.38 -1.31
C GLN A 8 -14.53 -8.54 -2.56
N ALA A 9 -14.81 -7.23 -2.41
CA ALA A 9 -15.06 -6.37 -3.56
C ALA A 9 -13.73 -6.02 -4.26
N PRO A 10 -13.58 -6.34 -5.57
CA PRO A 10 -12.33 -6.12 -6.26
C PRO A 10 -12.05 -4.63 -6.46
N VAL A 11 -10.77 -4.28 -6.50
CA VAL A 11 -10.26 -2.93 -6.72
C VAL A 11 -9.56 -2.89 -8.07
N HIS A 12 -9.97 -1.97 -8.94
CA HIS A 12 -9.44 -1.85 -10.30
C HIS A 12 -9.06 -0.41 -10.69
N SER A 13 -9.09 0.53 -9.75
CA SER A 13 -8.73 1.92 -10.02
C SER A 13 -8.07 2.57 -8.80
N PRO A 14 -7.24 3.61 -9.02
CA PRO A 14 -6.64 4.38 -7.94
C PRO A 14 -7.69 4.95 -6.98
N LEU A 15 -8.79 5.49 -7.51
CA LEU A 15 -9.88 6.03 -6.68
C LEU A 15 -10.55 4.93 -5.81
N ALA A 16 -10.78 3.74 -6.37
CA ALA A 16 -11.32 2.61 -5.61
C ALA A 16 -10.35 2.16 -4.51
N LEU A 17 -9.03 2.21 -4.77
CA LEU A 17 -8.01 1.91 -3.77
C LEU A 17 -7.98 2.97 -2.66
N THR A 18 -8.09 4.25 -2.98
CA THR A 18 -8.20 5.33 -1.99
C THR A 18 -9.43 5.15 -1.10
N HIS A 19 -10.58 4.82 -1.68
CA HIS A 19 -11.79 4.51 -0.90
C HIS A 19 -11.61 3.25 -0.03
N ARG A 20 -10.93 2.22 -0.55
CA ARG A 20 -10.58 1.01 0.20
C ARG A 20 -9.76 1.37 1.43
N TRP A 21 -8.70 2.16 1.28
CA TRP A 21 -7.88 2.61 2.40
C TRP A 21 -8.65 3.46 3.40
N ALA A 22 -9.43 4.45 2.94
CA ALA A 22 -10.24 5.27 3.83
C ALA A 22 -11.22 4.43 4.68
N THR A 23 -11.72 3.31 4.13
CA THR A 23 -12.59 2.40 4.85
C THR A 23 -11.82 1.52 5.84
N LEU A 24 -10.67 0.98 5.44
CA LEU A 24 -9.83 0.12 6.29
C LEU A 24 -9.22 0.86 7.48
N LEU A 25 -8.90 2.13 7.28
CA LEU A 25 -8.26 3.00 8.26
C LEU A 25 -9.27 3.78 9.13
N ALA A 26 -10.55 3.43 9.08
CA ALA A 26 -11.57 4.06 9.91
C ALA A 26 -11.62 3.46 11.33
N PRO A 27 -11.76 4.28 12.39
CA PRO A 27 -11.79 5.74 12.37
C PRO A 27 -10.41 6.33 12.05
N SER A 28 -10.35 7.36 11.18
CA SER A 28 -9.12 7.95 10.64
C SER A 28 -8.38 8.87 11.63
N VAL A 29 -8.23 8.38 12.87
CA VAL A 29 -7.49 9.04 13.94
C VAL A 29 -6.07 8.49 13.92
N PHE A 30 -5.19 9.14 13.15
CA PHE A 30 -3.79 8.73 12.98
C PHE A 30 -2.93 9.32 14.09
N ASP A 31 -2.95 8.70 15.27
CA ASP A 31 -2.20 9.16 16.45
C ASP A 31 -0.73 8.69 16.47
N ARG A 32 -0.38 7.72 15.63
CA ARG A 32 0.96 7.15 15.49
C ARG A 32 1.34 6.93 14.03
N ARG A 33 2.66 6.79 13.80
CA ARG A 33 3.18 6.42 12.49
C ARG A 33 3.11 4.92 12.29
N SER A 34 2.37 4.47 11.28
CA SER A 34 2.28 3.05 10.93
C SER A 34 2.31 2.89 9.42
N LEU A 35 2.81 1.73 8.96
CA LEU A 35 2.76 1.35 7.56
C LEU A 35 1.79 0.19 7.42
N TRP A 36 0.88 0.28 6.47
CA TRP A 36 -0.08 -0.78 6.18
C TRP A 36 0.19 -1.30 4.78
N LEU A 37 0.17 -2.63 4.63
CA LEU A 37 0.51 -3.33 3.40
C LEU A 37 -0.63 -4.25 3.01
N THR A 38 -0.99 -4.23 1.75
CA THR A 38 -1.85 -5.26 1.19
C THR A 38 -1.46 -5.54 -0.25
N TRP A 39 -1.71 -6.75 -0.70
CA TRP A 39 -1.45 -7.14 -2.08
C TRP A 39 -2.74 -7.35 -2.83
N PHE A 40 -2.70 -7.14 -4.14
CA PHE A 40 -3.81 -7.42 -5.03
C PHE A 40 -3.38 -8.39 -6.12
N ARG A 41 -4.29 -9.30 -6.42
CA ARG A 41 -4.20 -10.21 -7.56
C ARG A 41 -4.66 -9.51 -8.84
N ALA A 42 -4.37 -10.12 -9.99
CA ALA A 42 -4.80 -9.62 -11.29
C ALA A 42 -6.33 -9.41 -11.40
N ASP A 43 -7.12 -10.19 -10.66
CA ASP A 43 -8.59 -10.06 -10.58
C ASP A 43 -9.06 -8.92 -9.66
N GLY A 44 -8.14 -8.11 -9.12
CA GLY A 44 -8.43 -7.01 -8.22
C GLY A 44 -8.81 -7.44 -6.80
N ARG A 45 -8.76 -8.74 -6.47
CA ARG A 45 -9.05 -9.20 -5.11
C ARG A 45 -7.87 -8.93 -4.19
N GLN A 46 -8.23 -8.46 -3.00
CA GLN A 46 -7.30 -8.09 -1.95
C GLN A 46 -6.85 -9.35 -1.18
N LEU A 47 -5.54 -9.47 -0.93
CA LEU A 47 -4.97 -10.40 0.06
C LEU A 47 -5.07 -9.82 1.48
N PRO A 48 -4.93 -10.65 2.55
CA PRO A 48 -4.95 -10.15 3.92
C PRO A 48 -4.00 -8.96 4.16
N LEU A 49 -4.49 -8.01 4.95
CA LEU A 49 -3.78 -6.80 5.34
C LEU A 49 -2.67 -7.13 6.34
N VAL A 50 -1.49 -6.55 6.16
CA VAL A 50 -0.31 -6.75 7.00
C VAL A 50 0.16 -5.39 7.54
N MET A 51 0.58 -5.36 8.80
CA MET A 51 1.22 -4.22 9.44
C MET A 51 2.61 -4.67 9.93
N PRO A 52 3.71 -4.22 9.30
CA PRO A 52 5.05 -4.67 9.65
C PRO A 52 5.59 -4.02 10.95
N GLY A 53 4.86 -3.07 11.57
CA GLY A 53 5.18 -2.51 12.88
C GLY A 53 4.34 -1.28 13.27
N ASP A 54 4.30 -0.97 14.57
CA ASP A 54 3.44 0.07 15.17
C ASP A 54 4.06 1.48 15.26
N GLU A 55 5.36 1.62 15.01
CA GLU A 55 6.08 2.90 15.12
C GLU A 55 7.06 3.09 13.96
N MET A 56 6.53 3.52 12.82
CA MET A 56 7.37 3.82 11.67
C MET A 56 8.18 5.10 11.89
N PRO A 57 9.45 5.12 11.47
CA PRO A 57 10.27 6.32 11.54
C PRO A 57 9.70 7.44 10.65
N ALA A 58 10.05 8.69 10.95
CA ALA A 58 9.62 9.82 10.12
C ALA A 58 10.12 9.69 8.68
N ARG A 59 11.33 9.15 8.49
CA ARG A 59 11.93 8.86 7.19
C ARG A 59 12.23 7.37 7.08
N PRO A 60 12.20 6.79 5.86
CA PRO A 60 12.56 5.40 5.67
C PRO A 60 14.02 5.19 6.11
N ASP A 61 14.26 4.16 6.90
CA ASP A 61 15.61 3.69 7.18
C ASP A 61 16.13 2.80 6.04
N GLY A 62 17.43 2.51 6.05
CA GLY A 62 18.08 1.73 5.00
C GLY A 62 17.68 0.25 4.94
N HIS A 63 16.90 -0.26 5.88
CA HIS A 63 16.55 -1.68 5.99
C HIS A 63 15.07 -1.96 5.74
N LEU A 64 14.20 -1.00 6.04
CA LEU A 64 12.76 -1.20 5.99
C LEU A 64 12.28 -1.50 4.57
N LEU A 65 12.64 -0.68 3.58
CA LEU A 65 12.19 -0.89 2.20
C LEU A 65 12.78 -2.17 1.56
N PRO A 66 14.08 -2.50 1.74
CA PRO A 66 14.59 -3.82 1.35
C PRO A 66 13.82 -4.97 2.01
N GLY A 67 13.50 -4.86 3.30
CA GLY A 67 12.68 -5.86 3.99
C GLY A 67 11.27 -5.98 3.41
N LEU A 68 10.63 -4.87 3.01
CA LEU A 68 9.33 -4.89 2.33
C LEU A 68 9.39 -5.61 0.97
N ARG A 69 10.49 -5.43 0.24
CA ARG A 69 10.73 -6.15 -1.01
C ARG A 69 10.82 -7.65 -0.76
N GLU A 70 11.57 -8.08 0.26
CA GLU A 70 11.69 -9.49 0.64
C GLU A 70 10.35 -10.08 1.06
N ILE A 71 9.57 -9.36 1.88
CA ILE A 71 8.21 -9.76 2.27
C ILE A 71 7.33 -9.92 1.02
N SER A 72 7.40 -8.98 0.08
CA SER A 72 6.60 -9.02 -1.15
C SER A 72 6.96 -10.20 -2.04
N ALA A 73 8.27 -10.49 -2.19
CA ALA A 73 8.74 -11.68 -2.90
C ALA A 73 8.27 -12.96 -2.20
N GLY A 74 8.30 -13.01 -0.86
CA GLY A 74 7.78 -14.12 -0.07
C GLY A 74 6.27 -14.34 -0.29
N VAL A 75 5.48 -13.28 -0.31
CA VAL A 75 4.03 -13.35 -0.61
C VAL A 75 3.78 -13.88 -2.02
N ALA A 76 4.49 -13.36 -3.02
CA ALA A 76 4.37 -13.82 -4.41
C ALA A 76 4.73 -15.30 -4.57
N ALA A 77 5.72 -15.80 -3.81
CA ALA A 77 6.12 -17.20 -3.85
C ALA A 77 5.11 -18.17 -3.19
N HIS A 78 4.34 -17.72 -2.19
CA HIS A 78 3.48 -18.59 -1.38
C HIS A 78 1.99 -18.48 -1.70
N VAL A 79 1.56 -17.44 -2.40
CA VAL A 79 0.15 -17.22 -2.71
C VAL A 79 -0.14 -17.66 -4.14
N PRO A 80 -0.99 -18.68 -4.36
CA PRO A 80 -1.43 -19.06 -5.69
C PRO A 80 -2.21 -17.93 -6.36
N GLY A 81 -1.88 -17.63 -7.61
CA GLY A 81 -2.44 -16.53 -8.40
C GLY A 81 -1.48 -15.35 -8.50
N ASP A 82 -1.44 -14.71 -9.66
CA ASP A 82 -0.50 -13.64 -9.97
C ASP A 82 -0.77 -12.41 -9.08
N VAL A 83 0.01 -12.27 -8.00
CA VAL A 83 0.08 -11.03 -7.23
C VAL A 83 0.75 -10.00 -8.13
N VAL A 84 0.02 -8.94 -8.46
CA VAL A 84 0.45 -7.94 -9.46
C VAL A 84 0.63 -6.55 -8.88
N HIS A 85 0.19 -6.33 -7.64
CA HIS A 85 0.22 -5.02 -7.03
C HIS A 85 0.43 -5.07 -5.52
N LEU A 86 1.44 -4.34 -5.03
CA LEU A 86 1.63 -4.00 -3.63
C LEU A 86 1.03 -2.62 -3.35
N ALA A 87 -0.03 -2.54 -2.55
CA ALA A 87 -0.57 -1.28 -2.07
C ALA A 87 -0.07 -1.00 -0.65
N MET A 88 0.41 0.23 -0.43
CA MET A 88 0.90 0.68 0.87
C MET A 88 0.14 1.91 1.35
N ALA A 89 -0.06 2.05 2.65
CA ALA A 89 -0.53 3.29 3.27
C ALA A 89 0.35 3.67 4.47
N LEU A 90 0.98 4.85 4.37
CA LEU A 90 1.74 5.46 5.46
C LEU A 90 0.80 6.34 6.28
N CYS A 91 0.47 5.88 7.49
CA CYS A 91 -0.28 6.64 8.46
C CYS A 91 0.67 7.51 9.28
N ARG A 92 0.30 8.75 9.56
CA ARG A 92 1.04 9.59 10.51
C ARG A 92 0.16 10.65 11.19
N PRO A 93 0.60 11.16 12.36
CA PRO A 93 0.00 12.33 12.97
C PRO A 93 0.17 13.60 12.15
N GLY A 94 -0.65 14.60 12.49
CA GLY A 94 -0.57 15.96 11.97
C GLY A 94 -1.54 16.23 10.83
N GLU A 95 -1.28 17.32 10.11
CA GLU A 95 -2.11 17.81 9.02
C GLU A 95 -2.06 16.90 7.78
N PRO A 96 -3.10 16.92 6.93
CA PRO A 96 -3.18 16.09 5.73
C PRO A 96 -2.24 16.55 4.61
N ALA A 97 -1.53 17.67 4.79
CA ALA A 97 -0.59 18.18 3.80
C ALA A 97 0.65 17.27 3.68
N VAL A 98 1.07 16.97 2.46
CA VAL A 98 2.31 16.23 2.17
C VAL A 98 3.51 17.01 2.71
N THR A 99 4.41 16.30 3.39
CA THR A 99 5.64 16.85 3.98
C THR A 99 6.87 16.33 3.26
N ARG A 100 8.03 16.97 3.48
CA ARG A 100 9.33 16.49 2.97
C ARG A 100 9.68 15.09 3.43
N ASP A 101 9.22 14.70 4.60
CA ASP A 101 9.45 13.36 5.11
C ASP A 101 8.60 12.34 4.35
N ASP A 102 7.36 12.68 3.99
CA ASP A 102 6.51 11.84 3.12
C ASP A 102 7.11 11.74 1.70
N GLU A 103 7.63 12.83 1.15
CA GLU A 103 8.36 12.82 -0.14
C GLU A 103 9.60 11.90 -0.08
N ALA A 104 10.32 11.89 1.04
CA ALA A 104 11.47 11.01 1.23
C ALA A 104 11.07 9.53 1.23
N TRP A 105 9.88 9.20 1.76
CA TRP A 105 9.31 7.85 1.66
C TRP A 105 9.03 7.47 0.21
N ALA A 106 8.36 8.34 -0.55
CA ALA A 106 8.08 8.08 -1.97
C ALA A 106 9.38 7.88 -2.77
N LEU A 107 10.37 8.77 -2.60
CA LEU A 107 11.64 8.70 -3.31
C LEU A 107 12.42 7.42 -2.99
N ALA A 108 12.49 7.04 -1.72
CA ALA A 108 13.19 5.83 -1.32
C ALA A 108 12.45 4.58 -1.81
N ALA A 109 11.11 4.59 -1.80
CA ALA A 109 10.29 3.50 -2.33
C ALA A 109 10.55 3.30 -3.83
N HIS A 110 10.58 4.37 -4.63
CA HIS A 110 10.98 4.31 -6.04
C HIS A 110 12.35 3.64 -6.21
N ALA A 111 13.35 4.09 -5.44
CA ALA A 111 14.71 3.56 -5.55
C ALA A 111 14.84 2.05 -5.24
N VAL A 112 13.93 1.48 -4.46
CA VAL A 112 14.02 0.08 -4.00
C VAL A 112 13.00 -0.83 -4.68
N LEU A 113 11.80 -0.33 -4.96
CA LEU A 113 10.65 -1.14 -5.39
C LEU A 113 10.44 -1.13 -6.90
N ASP A 114 10.82 -0.06 -7.61
CA ASP A 114 10.60 0.04 -9.07
C ASP A 114 11.31 -1.10 -9.84
N ASP A 115 12.56 -1.38 -9.48
CA ASP A 115 13.35 -2.48 -10.07
C ASP A 115 13.30 -3.76 -9.21
N GLY A 116 12.61 -3.70 -8.07
CA GLY A 116 12.67 -4.71 -7.02
C GLY A 116 11.52 -5.69 -7.01
N LEU A 117 10.40 -5.35 -7.65
CA LEU A 117 9.16 -6.11 -7.66
C LEU A 117 8.82 -6.56 -9.07
N ASP A 118 8.28 -7.78 -9.20
CA ASP A 118 7.74 -8.28 -10.49
C ASP A 118 6.40 -7.62 -10.86
N GLY A 119 5.78 -6.92 -9.91
CA GLY A 119 4.51 -6.22 -10.06
C GLY A 119 4.63 -4.72 -9.79
N SER A 120 3.50 -4.02 -9.88
CA SER A 120 3.42 -2.59 -9.58
C SER A 120 3.29 -2.34 -8.07
N TRP A 121 3.50 -1.10 -7.64
CA TRP A 121 3.24 -0.69 -6.26
C TRP A 121 2.63 0.70 -6.19
N SER A 122 1.95 1.01 -5.08
CA SER A 122 1.40 2.33 -4.79
C SER A 122 1.61 2.70 -3.33
N LEU A 123 1.58 4.00 -3.04
CA LEU A 123 1.71 4.53 -1.69
C LEU A 123 0.66 5.61 -1.46
N HIS A 124 -0.15 5.43 -0.42
CA HIS A 124 -1.08 6.43 0.09
C HIS A 124 -0.53 7.07 1.36
N LEU A 125 -0.80 8.37 1.53
CA LEU A 125 -0.60 9.08 2.78
C LEU A 125 -1.92 9.17 3.53
N ALA A 126 -1.90 8.76 4.79
CA ALA A 126 -3.03 8.82 5.70
C ALA A 126 -2.70 9.77 6.87
N ALA A 127 -3.23 11.00 6.81
CA ALA A 127 -2.95 12.05 7.79
C ALA A 127 -4.14 13.02 7.91
N GLY A 128 -4.32 13.65 9.07
CA GLY A 128 -5.37 14.67 9.28
C GLY A 128 -6.78 14.20 8.95
N GLY A 129 -7.10 12.92 9.17
CA GLY A 129 -8.40 12.33 8.86
C GLY A 129 -8.64 12.02 7.38
N ARG A 130 -7.64 12.24 6.50
CA ARG A 130 -7.72 12.01 5.05
C ARG A 130 -6.77 10.90 4.63
N VAL A 131 -7.10 10.29 3.50
CA VAL A 131 -6.23 9.34 2.80
C VAL A 131 -6.13 9.80 1.35
N GLU A 132 -4.91 10.07 0.90
CA GLU A 132 -4.62 10.62 -0.44
C GLU A 132 -3.50 9.80 -1.10
N PRO A 133 -3.50 9.65 -2.44
CA PRO A 133 -2.40 9.02 -3.14
C PRO A 133 -1.15 9.90 -3.05
N LEU A 134 -0.02 9.31 -2.67
CA LEU A 134 1.31 9.93 -2.72
C LEU A 134 2.11 9.43 -3.93
N VAL A 135 2.00 8.13 -4.21
CA VAL A 135 2.46 7.50 -5.44
C VAL A 135 1.31 6.67 -6.00
N GLU A 136 0.90 6.98 -7.21
CA GLU A 136 -0.05 6.17 -7.93
C GLU A 136 0.65 4.97 -8.57
N GLY A 137 0.05 3.80 -8.40
CA GLY A 137 0.38 2.63 -9.18
C GLY A 137 -0.84 1.73 -9.25
N PHE A 138 -1.08 1.19 -10.42
CA PHE A 138 -2.00 0.09 -10.63
C PHE A 138 -1.54 -0.60 -11.90
N PRO A 139 -1.55 -1.94 -11.98
CA PRO A 139 -1.21 -2.59 -13.22
C PRO A 139 -2.24 -2.13 -14.26
N ALA A 140 -1.74 -1.63 -15.40
CA ALA A 140 -2.59 -1.42 -16.56
C ALA A 140 -3.36 -2.72 -16.79
N ARG A 141 -4.67 -2.64 -16.96
CA ARG A 141 -5.51 -3.80 -17.25
C ARG A 141 -4.82 -4.52 -18.41
N ARG A 142 -4.34 -5.75 -18.19
CA ARG A 142 -3.93 -6.60 -19.30
C ARG A 142 -5.24 -6.93 -20.00
N ASP A 143 -5.57 -6.14 -21.00
CA ASP A 143 -6.60 -6.49 -21.96
C ASP A 143 -6.24 -7.88 -22.45
N GLY A 144 -7.11 -8.84 -22.14
CA GLY A 144 -6.89 -10.24 -22.47
C GLY A 144 -6.48 -10.35 -23.93
N ALA A 145 -5.30 -10.89 -24.17
CA ALA A 145 -5.00 -11.50 -25.44
C ALA A 145 -5.96 -12.69 -25.58
N GLU A 146 -6.73 -12.63 -26.68
CA GLU A 146 -7.62 -13.60 -27.32
C GLU A 146 -7.78 -15.00 -26.71
#